data_AF-A0A839SXR1-F1
#
_entry.id   AF-A0A839SXR1-F1
#
_cell.length_a   1.000
_cell.length_b   1.000
_cell.length_c   1.000
_cell.angle_alpha   90.00
_cell.angle_beta   90.00
_cell.angle_gamma   90.00
#
_symmetry.space_group_name_H-M   'P 1'
#
loop_
_entity.id
_entity.type
_entity.pdbx_description
1 polymer ?
#
loop_
_entity_poly.entity_id
_entity_poly.type
_entity_poly.pdbx_seq_one_letter_code
_entity_poly.pdbx_strand_id
1 'polypeptide(L)' 'MIDKGIPTVGLLDRVMVAKFADHLPLYRQEKIFGRTGFAIPRSSLAQWVGRCGVQLQPLVDALRHAYVWAYVPSRLPSSS' A
#
# COMPACT_ATOMS: atom_id res chain seq x y z
N MET A 1 6.28 15.61 8.00
CA MET A 1 5.48 16.17 9.12
C MET A 1 4.03 16.17 8.68
N ILE A 2 3.08 15.78 9.53
CA ILE A 2 1.67 15.73 9.16
C ILE A 2 1.16 17.18 9.08
N ASP A 3 0.73 17.64 7.91
CA ASP A 3 0.08 18.94 7.76
C ASP A 3 -1.45 18.74 7.76
N LYS A 4 -2.16 19.36 8.71
CA LYS A 4 -3.64 19.30 8.82
C LYS A 4 -4.26 17.89 8.77
N GLY A 5 -3.54 16.86 9.20
CA GLY A 5 -3.99 15.45 9.13
C GLY A 5 -3.65 14.72 7.82
N ILE A 6 -3.01 15.41 6.87
CA ILE A 6 -2.49 14.85 5.62
C ILE A 6 -1.02 14.45 5.84
N PRO A 7 -0.68 13.16 5.70
CA PRO A 7 0.70 12.70 5.85
C PRO A 7 1.54 13.15 4.65
N THR A 8 2.77 13.59 4.91
CA THR A 8 3.76 13.81 3.85
C THR A 8 4.07 12.51 3.10
N VAL A 9 4.47 12.61 1.84
CA VAL A 9 4.86 11.45 1.00
C VAL A 9 5.90 10.56 1.70
N GLY A 10 6.96 11.14 2.28
CA GLY A 10 7.98 10.36 3.00
C GLY A 10 7.48 9.64 4.27
N LEU A 11 6.39 10.13 4.88
CA LEU A 11 5.76 9.42 5.99
C LEU A 11 4.94 8.23 5.48
N LEU A 12 4.20 8.41 4.39
CA LEU A 12 3.46 7.33 3.74
C LEU A 12 4.39 6.24 3.23
N ASP A 13 5.48 6.61 2.55
CA ASP A 13 6.51 5.68 2.06
C ASP A 13 7.00 4.78 3.20
N ARG A 14 7.47 5.38 4.29
CA ARG A 14 7.96 4.63 5.45
C ARG A 14 6.91 3.71 6.08
N VAL A 15 5.65 4.14 6.17
CA VAL A 15 4.55 3.31 6.69
C VAL A 15 4.28 2.10 5.77
N MET A 16 4.26 2.34 4.44
CA MET A 16 3.97 1.32 3.44
C MET A 16 5.12 0.30 3.33
N VAL A 17 6.37 0.77 3.22
CA VAL A 17 7.57 -0.08 3.18
C VAL A 17 7.65 -0.92 4.45
N ALA A 18 7.56 -0.29 5.63
CA ALA A 18 7.64 -1.04 6.88
C ALA A 18 6.52 -2.08 6.99
N LYS A 19 5.30 -1.79 6.53
CA LYS A 19 4.18 -2.73 6.61
C LYS A 19 4.33 -3.92 5.67
N PHE A 20 4.69 -3.66 4.41
CA PHE A 20 4.61 -4.65 3.34
C PHE A 20 5.96 -5.31 3.02
N ALA A 21 7.06 -4.55 3.02
CA ALA A 21 8.40 -5.09 2.80
C ALA A 21 9.01 -5.65 4.09
N ASP A 22 8.90 -4.92 5.21
CA ASP A 22 9.51 -5.34 6.48
C ASP A 22 8.56 -6.13 7.39
N HIS A 23 7.33 -6.39 6.92
CA HIS A 23 6.29 -7.11 7.66
C HIS A 23 6.01 -6.56 9.07
N LEU A 24 6.12 -5.24 9.25
CA LEU A 24 5.93 -4.57 10.52
C LEU A 24 4.45 -4.21 10.73
N PRO A 25 3.72 -4.89 11.64
CA PRO A 25 2.29 -4.65 11.80
C PRO A 25 2.01 -3.25 12.37
N LEU A 26 0.84 -2.68 12.02
CA LEU A 26 0.51 -1.28 12.33
C LEU A 26 0.52 -0.94 13.83
N TYR A 27 0.13 -1.87 14.71
CA TYR A 27 0.21 -1.65 16.16
C TYR A 27 1.65 -1.49 16.66
N ARG A 28 2.61 -2.10 15.97
CA ARG A 28 4.04 -1.99 16.31
C ARG A 28 4.61 -0.68 15.75
N GLN A 29 4.18 -0.29 14.56
CA GLN A 29 4.51 1.02 13.99
C GLN A 29 4.01 2.18 14.87
N GLU A 30 2.75 2.12 15.34
CA GLU A 30 2.17 3.07 16.30
C GLU A 30 3.05 3.23 17.55
N LYS A 31 3.49 2.12 18.15
CA LYS A 31 4.41 2.15 19.31
C LYS A 31 5.76 2.79 18.96
N ILE A 32 6.30 2.52 17.77
CA ILE A 32 7.60 3.09 17.33
C ILE A 32 7.48 4.61 17.16
N PHE A 33 6.44 5.10 16.48
CA PHE A 33 6.21 6.54 16.33
C PHE A 33 5.98 7.20 17.70
N GLY A 34 5.24 6.55 18.60
CA GLY A 34 5.03 7.00 19.98
C GLY A 34 6.35 7.17 20.76
N ARG A 35 7.31 6.24 20.60
CA ARG A 35 8.65 6.36 21.23
C ARG A 35 9.45 7.57 20.73
N THR A 36 9.18 8.03 19.52
CA THR A 36 9.82 9.21 18.92
C THR A 36 9.07 10.53 19.18
N GLY A 37 8.04 10.51 20.03
CA GLY A 37 7.21 11.68 20.35
C GLY A 37 6.11 11.98 19.33
N PHE A 38 5.93 11.13 18.32
CA PHE A 38 4.92 11.26 17.28
C PHE A 38 3.83 10.21 17.46
N ALA A 39 2.93 10.37 18.43
CA ALA A 39 1.84 9.41 18.61
C ALA A 39 0.86 9.46 17.42
N ILE A 40 0.92 8.46 16.53
CA ILE A 40 0.00 8.32 15.39
C ILE A 40 -0.91 7.14 15.68
N PRO A 41 -2.24 7.34 15.82
CA PRO A 41 -3.18 6.27 16.06
C PRO A 41 -3.14 5.19 14.98
N ARG A 42 -3.28 3.93 15.38
CA ARG A 42 -3.36 2.78 14.46
C ARG A 42 -4.48 2.95 13.42
N SER A 43 -5.59 3.60 13.79
CA SER A 43 -6.70 3.90 12.88
C SER A 43 -6.29 4.85 11.75
N SER A 44 -5.50 5.89 12.05
CA SER A 44 -4.95 6.81 11.05
C SER A 44 -3.99 6.09 10.11
N LEU A 45 -3.08 5.25 10.65
CA LEU A 45 -2.19 4.41 9.83
C LEU A 45 -2.99 3.47 8.91
N ALA A 46 -4.04 2.84 9.43
CA ALA A 46 -4.90 1.95 8.66
C ALA A 46 -5.65 2.69 7.55
N GLN A 47 -6.17 3.89 7.85
CA GLN A 47 -6.83 4.74 6.86
C GLN A 47 -5.89 5.13 5.72
N TRP A 48 -4.64 5.49 6.04
CA TRP A 48 -3.65 5.83 5.02
C TRP A 48 -3.27 4.64 4.15
N VAL A 49 -3.03 3.47 4.76
CA VAL A 49 -2.78 2.23 4.01
C VAL A 49 -3.95 1.91 3.08
N GLY A 50 -5.19 2.08 3.54
CA GLY A 50 -6.38 1.89 2.71
C GLY A 50 -6.43 2.84 1.51
N ARG A 51 -6.17 4.14 1.72
CA ARG A 51 -6.12 5.13 0.64
C ARG A 51 -5.03 4.83 -0.39
N CYS A 52 -3.83 4.49 0.07
CA CYS A 52 -2.74 4.07 -0.83
C CYS A 52 -3.14 2.81 -1.62
N GLY A 53 -3.79 1.84 -0.97
CA GLY A 53 -4.31 0.64 -1.63
C GLY A 53 -5.29 0.95 -2.77
N VAL A 54 -6.24 1.86 -2.54
CA VAL A 54 -7.18 2.32 -3.58
C VAL A 54 -6.44 2.98 -4.74
N GLN A 55 -5.45 3.82 -4.46
CA GLN A 55 -4.67 4.50 -5.50
C GLN A 55 -3.81 3.52 -6.32
N LEU A 56 -3.39 2.40 -5.73
CA LEU A 56 -2.62 1.35 -6.40
C LEU A 56 -3.49 0.36 -7.19
N GLN A 57 -4.81 0.45 -7.10
CA GLN A 57 -5.73 -0.46 -7.78
C GLN A 57 -5.46 -0.59 -9.30
N PRO A 58 -5.19 0.50 -10.07
CA PRO A 58 -4.89 0.37 -11.49
C PRO A 58 -3.64 -0.46 -11.79
N LEU A 59 -2.62 -0.40 -10.93
CA LEU A 59 -1.41 -1.22 -11.05
C LEU A 59 -1.72 -2.69 -10.77
N VAL A 60 -2.53 -2.96 -9.74
CA VAL A 60 -2.99 -4.32 -9.39
C VAL A 60 -3.78 -4.93 -10.55
N ASP A 61 -4.67 -4.14 -11.17
CA ASP A 61 -5.48 -4.59 -12.30
C ASP A 61 -4.61 -4.86 -13.54
N ALA A 62 -3.63 -4.00 -13.83
CA ALA A 62 -2.67 -4.21 -14.91
C ALA A 62 -1.83 -5.48 -14.70
N LEU A 63 -1.31 -5.70 -13.48
CA LEU A 63 -0.56 -6.90 -13.13
C LEU A 63 -1.43 -8.16 -13.25
N ARG A 64 -2.68 -8.11 -12.78
CA ARG A 64 -3.63 -9.22 -12.91
C ARG A 64 -3.90 -9.53 -14.38
N HIS A 65 -4.14 -8.52 -15.20
CA HIS A 65 -4.37 -8.71 -16.63
C HIS A 65 -3.15 -9.34 -17.31
N ALA A 66 -1.95 -8.82 -17.04
CA ALA A 66 -0.70 -9.39 -17.56
C ALA A 66 -0.49 -10.84 -17.11
N TYR A 67 -0.78 -11.16 -15.85
CA TYR A 67 -0.67 -12.52 -15.32
C TYR A 67 -1.69 -13.47 -15.98
N VAL A 68 -2.95 -13.05 -16.12
CA VAL A 68 -3.98 -13.84 -16.81
C VAL A 68 -3.58 -14.08 -18.28
N TRP A 69 -3.07 -13.05 -18.96
CA TRP A 69 -2.58 -13.18 -20.33
C TRP A 69 -1.38 -14.12 -20.45
N ALA A 70 -0.47 -14.12 -19.47
CA ALA A 70 0.73 -14.96 -19.47
C ALA A 70 0.47 -16.41 -19.03
N TYR A 71 -0.52 -16.66 -18.17
CA TYR A 71 -0.75 -17.97 -17.53
C TYR A 71 -2.07 -18.66 -17.92
N VAL A 72 -2.92 -18.06 -18.76
CA VAL A 72 -4.08 -18.72 -19.37
C VAL A 72 -3.83 -18.89 -20.88
N PRO A 73 -3.27 -20.02 -21.34
CA PRO A 73 -2.77 -20.15 -22.72
C PRO A 73 -3.84 -20.35 -23.81
N SER A 74 -5.12 -20.12 -23.54
CA SER A 74 -6.19 -20.49 -24.47
C SER A 74 -7.13 -19.34 -24.81
N ARG A 75 -6.63 -18.38 -25.60
CA ARG A 75 -7.39 -17.63 -26.60
C ARG A 75 -6.45 -16.78 -27.46
N LEU A 76 -5.70 -17.43 -28.34
CA LEU A 76 -5.24 -16.76 -29.57
C LEU A 76 -6.51 -16.42 -30.37
N PRO A 77 -6.71 -15.18 -30.86
CA PRO A 77 -7.69 -14.96 -31.90
C PRO A 77 -7.25 -15.80 -33.11
N SER A 78 -8.07 -16.77 -33.51
CA SER A 78 -7.90 -17.39 -34.82
C SER A 78 -8.07 -16.28 -35.84
N SER A 79 -6.98 -15.85 -36.45
CA SER A 79 -7.01 -15.07 -37.66
C SER A 79 -7.69 -15.90 -38.74
N SER A 80 -8.93 -15.55 -39.04
CA SER A 80 -9.64 -15.92 -40.27
C SER A 80 -10.14 -14.65 -40.92
#